data_AF-A0A7Y2NTC0-F1
#
_entry.id   AF-A0A7Y2NTC0-F1
#
_cell.length_a   1.000
_cell.length_b   1.000
_cell.length_c   1.000
_cell.angle_alpha   90.00
_cell.angle_beta   90.00
_cell.angle_gamma   90.00
#
_symmetry.space_group_name_H-M   'P 1'
#
loop_
_entity.id
_entity.type
_entity.pdbx_description
1 polymer ?
#
loop_
_entity_poly.entity_id
_entity_poly.type
_entity_poly.pdbx_seq_one_letter_code
_entity_poly.pdbx_strand_id
1 'polypeptide(L)'
;RVSADDVIAPGSEEVVATKGELIDERKADAIEAAGLPSVRIRSPLTCEAEEGVCAMCYGRDLARGTLVNQGEAVGIIAAQSIGEPGTQLTMRTFHIGGIAQGGQQSFLEASQEGKVVFKNANLLKNDAGENIVMGRNMQLVIVDENDVERASHKLGYGTKVFPKEGDKVARGDKLFEWDPYTLPIIAEKAGTAKFVDLVSGISVRDETDDATGMTQKIVSDWRAAPKGSDLKPEIILVDGKGEPVRNDAGNPITYTMSVDAILSIEEGAEVKAGDAVARIPREGAKTKDITGGLPRVAELFEARRPKDHAIIAEIDGYVKFGRDYKNKRRISIEPADESMEPVEYMVPKGKHIPVAEGDFIQKGEYIMDGNPAPHDILSVMGIEA
;
A
#
# COMPACT_ATOMS: atom_id res chain seq x y z
N ARG A 1 -5.48 21.30 18.56
CA ARG A 1 -6.21 21.68 17.31
C ARG A 1 -7.69 21.88 17.66
N VAL A 2 -8.56 22.30 16.74
CA VAL A 2 -9.98 22.59 17.04
C VAL A 2 -10.88 21.52 16.43
N SER A 3 -11.91 21.07 17.16
CA SER A 3 -12.88 20.10 16.66
C SER A 3 -13.76 20.68 15.54
N ALA A 4 -13.99 19.92 14.47
CA ALA A 4 -14.88 20.31 13.39
C ALA A 4 -16.36 19.99 13.68
N ASP A 5 -16.60 18.90 14.41
CA ASP A 5 -17.93 18.37 14.76
C ASP A 5 -18.02 18.09 16.28
N ASP A 6 -19.21 17.79 16.78
CA ASP A 6 -19.38 17.29 18.14
C ASP A 6 -18.81 15.87 18.23
N VAL A 7 -17.88 15.68 19.17
CA VAL A 7 -17.21 14.40 19.42
C VAL A 7 -17.98 13.66 20.50
N ILE A 8 -18.70 12.61 20.09
CA ILE A 8 -19.57 11.83 20.97
C ILE A 8 -18.90 10.49 21.27
N ALA A 9 -18.95 10.05 22.53
CA ALA A 9 -18.40 8.75 22.91
C ALA A 9 -19.25 7.58 22.34
N PRO A 10 -18.64 6.53 21.76
CA PRO A 10 -19.37 5.42 21.15
C PRO A 10 -20.34 4.74 22.13
N GLY A 11 -21.63 4.65 21.76
CA GLY A 11 -22.66 4.00 22.59
C GLY A 11 -23.24 4.87 23.72
N SER A 12 -22.85 6.15 23.81
CA SER A 12 -23.43 7.11 24.74
C SER A 12 -23.88 8.39 24.01
N GLU A 13 -24.71 9.21 24.66
CA GLU A 13 -24.99 10.59 24.22
C GLU A 13 -24.02 11.61 24.84
N GLU A 14 -22.95 11.15 25.49
CA GLU A 14 -21.99 12.03 26.15
C GLU A 14 -21.05 12.70 25.13
N VAL A 15 -21.09 14.03 25.09
CA VAL A 15 -20.24 14.85 24.23
C VAL A 15 -18.90 15.09 24.93
N VAL A 16 -17.84 14.46 24.42
CA VAL A 16 -16.46 14.57 24.94
C VAL A 16 -15.86 15.93 24.57
N ALA A 17 -16.08 16.39 23.34
CA ALA A 17 -15.68 17.70 22.87
C ALA A 17 -16.73 18.30 21.94
N THR A 18 -17.06 19.58 22.14
CA THR A 18 -18.05 20.29 21.33
C THR A 18 -17.45 20.81 20.02
N LYS A 19 -18.30 21.05 19.03
CA LYS A 19 -17.95 21.66 17.76
C LYS A 19 -17.31 23.03 18.00
N GLY A 20 -16.12 23.22 17.43
CA GLY A 20 -15.36 24.47 17.61
C GLY A 20 -14.63 24.55 18.96
N GLU A 21 -14.58 23.49 19.75
CA GLU A 21 -13.78 23.46 20.98
C GLU A 21 -12.30 23.23 20.67
N LEU A 22 -11.43 23.92 21.39
CA LEU A 22 -9.99 23.68 21.31
C LEU A 22 -9.65 22.39 22.06
N ILE A 23 -9.12 21.42 21.34
CA ILE A 23 -8.60 20.16 21.90
C ILE A 23 -7.25 20.47 22.54
N ASP A 24 -7.27 20.55 23.87
CA ASP A 24 -6.10 20.58 24.75
C ASP A 24 -5.67 19.15 25.12
N GLU A 25 -4.60 19.04 25.91
CA GLU A 25 -4.04 17.75 26.32
C GLU A 25 -5.05 16.93 27.13
N ARG A 26 -5.85 17.57 28.00
CA ARG A 26 -6.86 16.88 28.83
C ARG A 26 -8.00 16.33 28.00
N LYS A 27 -8.45 17.08 26.99
CA LYS A 27 -9.49 16.63 26.06
C LYS A 27 -8.96 15.55 25.13
N ALA A 28 -7.70 15.62 24.73
CA ALA A 28 -7.07 14.53 23.98
C ALA A 28 -7.07 13.23 24.79
N ASP A 29 -6.68 13.28 26.06
CA ASP A 29 -6.74 12.12 26.96
C ASP A 29 -8.17 11.59 27.12
N ALA A 30 -9.17 12.49 27.20
CA ALA A 30 -10.58 12.09 27.28
C ALA A 30 -11.09 11.44 25.99
N ILE A 31 -10.67 11.92 24.81
CA ILE A 31 -11.00 11.32 23.50
C ILE A 31 -10.38 9.93 23.38
N GLU A 32 -9.13 9.77 23.83
CA GLU A 32 -8.46 8.46 23.86
C GLU A 32 -9.16 7.49 24.81
N ALA A 33 -9.51 7.95 26.03
CA ALA A 33 -10.25 7.15 27.00
C ALA A 33 -11.65 6.75 26.51
N ALA A 34 -12.29 7.59 25.67
CA ALA A 34 -13.55 7.27 25.02
C ALA A 34 -13.41 6.21 23.90
N GLY A 35 -12.19 5.82 23.52
CA GLY A 35 -11.93 4.78 22.53
C GLY A 35 -12.26 5.19 21.09
N LEU A 36 -12.22 6.49 20.78
CA LEU A 36 -12.48 7.02 19.45
C LEU A 36 -11.23 6.86 18.55
N PRO A 37 -11.30 6.08 17.45
CA PRO A 37 -10.14 5.85 16.59
C PRO A 37 -9.80 7.05 15.70
N SER A 38 -10.78 7.90 15.39
CA SER A 38 -10.60 9.09 14.55
C SER A 38 -11.56 10.20 14.94
N VAL A 39 -11.13 11.45 14.75
CA VAL A 39 -11.91 12.67 15.05
C VAL A 39 -11.75 13.67 13.92
N ARG A 40 -12.85 14.30 13.52
CA ARG A 40 -12.83 15.39 12.54
C ARG A 40 -12.39 16.69 13.19
N ILE A 41 -11.36 17.30 12.63
CA ILE A 41 -10.76 18.54 13.12
C ILE A 41 -10.78 19.61 12.02
N ARG A 42 -10.78 20.88 12.42
CA ARG A 42 -10.64 21.99 11.48
C ARG A 42 -9.22 22.02 10.92
N SER A 43 -9.11 22.43 9.65
CA SER A 43 -7.85 22.55 8.92
C SER A 43 -7.72 23.92 8.26
N PRO A 44 -6.51 24.48 8.13
CA PRO A 44 -6.28 25.65 7.27
C PRO A 44 -6.67 25.42 5.81
N LEU A 45 -6.63 24.17 5.32
CA LEU A 45 -6.99 23.83 3.93
C LEU A 45 -8.48 23.93 3.65
N THR A 46 -9.32 23.76 4.67
CA THR A 46 -10.78 23.85 4.58
C THR A 46 -11.29 25.20 5.09
N CYS A 47 -10.43 26.22 5.13
CA CYS A 47 -10.78 27.55 5.64
C CYS A 47 -11.46 28.37 4.54
N GLU A 48 -12.67 28.85 4.81
CA GLU A 48 -13.47 29.66 3.88
C GLU A 48 -13.18 31.17 3.96
N ALA A 49 -12.14 31.57 4.72
CA ALA A 49 -11.76 32.97 4.82
C ALA A 49 -11.20 33.47 3.48
N GLU A 50 -11.70 34.61 2.98
CA GLU A 50 -11.26 35.19 1.70
C GLU A 50 -9.78 35.61 1.72
N GLU A 51 -9.33 36.19 2.84
CA GLU A 51 -7.94 36.57 3.06
C GLU A 51 -7.42 36.00 4.39
N GLY A 52 -6.32 35.26 4.31
CA GLY A 52 -5.68 34.64 5.48
C GLY A 52 -6.39 33.37 5.96
N VAL A 53 -6.22 33.06 7.25
CA VAL A 53 -6.77 31.86 7.88
C VAL A 53 -7.45 32.25 9.19
N CYS A 54 -8.65 31.74 9.44
CA CYS A 54 -9.33 32.02 10.70
C CYS A 54 -8.63 31.33 11.89
N ALA A 55 -8.70 31.95 13.08
CA ALA A 55 -8.05 31.43 14.28
C ALA A 55 -8.47 29.99 14.63
N MET A 56 -9.70 29.61 14.30
CA MET A 56 -10.23 28.28 14.57
C MET A 56 -9.68 27.19 13.63
N CYS A 57 -9.38 27.53 12.38
CA CYS A 57 -8.79 26.57 11.43
C CYS A 57 -7.31 26.32 11.71
N TYR A 58 -6.60 27.30 12.27
CA TYR A 58 -5.22 27.12 12.73
C TYR A 58 -5.15 26.49 14.14
N GLY A 59 -5.95 27.01 15.07
CA GLY A 59 -6.05 26.56 16.44
C GLY A 59 -5.03 27.24 17.36
N ARG A 60 -4.12 26.46 17.94
CA ARG A 60 -3.23 26.88 19.02
C ARG A 60 -1.87 27.31 18.47
N ASP A 61 -1.38 28.46 18.92
CA ASP A 61 0.01 28.84 18.73
C ASP A 61 0.89 27.96 19.63
N LEU A 62 1.80 27.19 19.02
CA LEU A 62 2.67 26.26 19.73
C LEU A 62 3.79 26.96 20.53
N ALA A 63 4.11 28.22 20.22
CA ALA A 63 5.13 28.97 20.96
C ALA A 63 4.58 29.51 22.29
N ARG A 64 3.32 29.97 22.29
CA ARG A 64 2.67 30.57 23.48
C ARG A 64 1.73 29.63 24.21
N GLY A 65 1.27 28.58 23.55
CA GLY A 65 0.33 27.63 24.12
C GLY A 65 -1.09 28.19 24.30
N THR A 66 -1.44 29.28 23.63
CA THR A 66 -2.81 29.86 23.61
C THR A 66 -3.43 29.74 22.22
N LEU A 67 -4.71 30.06 22.10
CA LEU A 67 -5.32 30.26 20.78
C LEU A 67 -4.52 31.32 20.01
N VAL A 68 -4.33 31.10 18.70
CA VAL A 68 -3.55 32.02 17.86
C VAL A 68 -4.15 33.42 17.87
N ASN A 69 -3.29 34.43 17.94
CA ASN A 69 -3.76 35.82 17.96
C ASN A 69 -4.15 36.27 16.55
N GLN A 70 -5.15 37.14 16.46
CA GLN A 70 -5.49 37.78 15.19
C GLN A 70 -4.32 38.67 14.74
N GLY A 71 -3.95 38.55 13.46
CA GLY A 71 -2.80 39.27 12.87
C GLY A 71 -1.48 38.51 12.93
N GLU A 72 -1.45 37.30 13.48
CA GLU A 72 -0.25 36.46 13.49
C GLU A 72 0.05 35.88 12.10
N ALA A 73 1.30 36.03 11.64
CA ALA A 73 1.73 35.62 10.31
C ALA A 73 2.00 34.11 10.22
N VAL A 74 0.96 33.30 10.41
CA VAL A 74 1.04 31.82 10.48
C VAL A 74 1.69 31.18 9.25
N GLY A 75 1.56 31.79 8.06
CA GLY A 75 2.19 31.30 6.83
C GLY A 75 3.72 31.39 6.86
N ILE A 76 4.27 32.50 7.37
CA ILE A 76 5.73 32.67 7.50
C ILE A 76 6.27 31.73 8.57
N ILE A 77 5.56 31.62 9.70
CA ILE A 77 5.93 30.72 10.80
C ILE A 77 5.96 29.26 10.31
N ALA A 78 4.95 28.84 9.54
CA ALA A 78 4.89 27.50 8.97
C ALA A 78 6.04 27.24 7.98
N ALA A 79 6.34 28.21 7.10
CA ALA A 79 7.45 28.11 6.15
C ALA A 79 8.80 27.97 6.86
N GLN A 80 9.06 28.79 7.89
CA GLN A 80 10.28 28.72 8.69
C GLN A 80 10.39 27.39 9.44
N SER A 81 9.30 26.93 10.04
CA SER A 81 9.24 25.68 10.82
C SER A 81 9.55 24.43 9.99
N ILE A 82 9.46 24.51 8.66
CA ILE A 82 9.88 23.45 7.74
C ILE A 82 11.28 23.73 7.17
N GLY A 83 11.53 24.96 6.71
CA GLY A 83 12.74 25.33 5.99
C GLY A 83 14.02 25.33 6.86
N GLU A 84 13.95 25.88 8.07
CA GLU A 84 15.11 25.95 8.97
C GLU A 84 15.53 24.55 9.45
N PRO A 85 14.63 23.70 9.97
CA PRO A 85 14.99 22.33 10.32
C PRO A 85 15.44 21.50 9.11
N GLY A 86 14.83 21.67 7.93
CA GLY A 86 15.20 20.95 6.72
C GLY A 86 16.63 21.24 6.26
N THR A 87 17.04 22.51 6.27
CA THR A 87 18.42 22.92 5.93
C THR A 87 19.43 22.55 7.02
N GLN A 88 19.00 22.49 8.28
CA GLN A 88 19.85 22.01 9.37
C GLN A 88 20.06 20.49 9.31
N LEU A 89 19.01 19.72 9.02
CA LEU A 89 19.07 18.26 8.93
C LEU A 89 19.98 17.79 7.80
N THR A 90 19.99 18.46 6.65
CA THR A 90 20.94 18.15 5.58
C THR A 90 22.37 18.33 6.06
N MET A 91 22.69 19.49 6.62
CA MET A 91 24.04 19.76 7.12
C MET A 91 24.46 18.79 8.22
N ARG A 92 23.59 18.43 9.17
CA ARG A 92 23.94 17.48 10.24
C ARG A 92 24.13 16.04 9.75
N THR A 93 23.32 15.59 8.80
CA THR A 93 23.36 14.20 8.30
C THR A 93 24.60 13.93 7.45
N PHE A 94 25.07 14.89 6.65
CA PHE A 94 26.31 14.72 5.87
C PHE A 94 27.57 14.45 6.71
N HIS A 95 27.58 14.88 7.98
CA HIS A 95 28.73 14.69 8.88
C HIS A 95 28.62 13.40 9.72
N ILE A 96 27.43 12.82 9.82
CA ILE A 96 27.15 11.58 10.54
C ILE A 96 26.81 10.54 9.47
N GLY A 97 27.83 10.08 8.72
CA GLY A 97 27.69 9.05 7.69
C GLY A 97 27.34 7.68 8.27
N GLY A 98 26.16 7.55 8.89
CA GLY A 98 25.76 6.41 9.69
C GLY A 98 24.31 6.01 9.43
N ILE A 99 24.13 5.09 8.48
CA ILE A 99 23.13 4.01 8.43
C ILE A 99 21.90 4.25 9.33
N ALA A 100 20.96 5.09 8.90
CA ALA A 100 19.64 5.10 9.48
C ALA A 100 18.87 3.87 8.97
N GLN A 101 19.02 2.72 9.66
CA GLN A 101 18.09 1.60 9.52
C GLN A 101 16.77 2.02 10.18
N GLY A 102 15.94 2.73 9.42
CA GLY A 102 14.52 2.81 9.72
C GLY A 102 13.93 1.42 9.54
N GLY A 103 13.87 0.64 10.62
CA GLY A 103 13.19 -0.65 10.60
C GLY A 103 11.72 -0.42 10.27
N GLN A 104 11.27 -0.86 9.10
CA GLN A 104 9.85 -0.90 8.80
C GLN A 104 9.22 -2.01 9.64
N GLN A 105 8.15 -1.70 10.37
CA GLN A 105 7.35 -2.71 11.04
C GLN A 105 6.68 -3.59 9.98
N SER A 106 6.93 -4.89 10.07
CA SER A 106 6.44 -5.92 9.15
C SER A 106 5.18 -6.64 9.67
N PHE A 107 4.59 -6.15 10.76
CA PHE A 107 3.44 -6.79 11.39
C PHE A 107 2.49 -5.76 12.00
N LEU A 108 1.24 -6.17 12.21
CA LEU A 108 0.23 -5.40 12.93
C LEU A 108 -0.29 -6.21 14.11
N GLU A 109 -0.38 -5.55 15.26
CA GLU A 109 -0.99 -6.08 16.48
C GLU A 109 -2.40 -5.53 16.67
N ALA A 110 -3.23 -6.26 17.39
CA ALA A 110 -4.59 -5.88 17.70
C ALA A 110 -4.61 -4.59 18.54
N SER A 111 -5.24 -3.55 18.00
CA SER A 111 -5.42 -2.27 18.70
C SER A 111 -6.45 -2.36 19.83
N GLN A 112 -7.44 -3.24 19.67
CA GLN A 112 -8.55 -3.43 20.60
C GLN A 112 -8.82 -4.92 20.78
N GLU A 113 -9.39 -5.27 21.93
CA GLU A 113 -9.90 -6.62 22.17
C GLU A 113 -11.22 -6.84 21.45
N GLY A 114 -11.45 -8.07 20.99
CA GLY A 114 -12.69 -8.41 20.30
C GLY A 114 -12.61 -9.74 19.57
N LYS A 115 -13.64 -10.01 18.78
CA LYS A 115 -13.73 -11.18 17.92
C LYS A 115 -13.30 -10.83 16.51
N VAL A 116 -12.49 -11.68 15.89
CA VAL A 116 -12.04 -11.49 14.51
C VAL A 116 -13.11 -11.97 13.53
N VAL A 117 -13.46 -11.13 12.57
CA VAL A 117 -14.36 -11.43 11.45
C VAL A 117 -13.64 -11.11 10.14
N PHE A 118 -13.66 -12.04 9.19
CA PHE A 118 -13.09 -11.81 7.87
C PHE A 118 -14.18 -11.41 6.88
N LYS A 119 -13.98 -10.30 6.18
CA LYS A 119 -14.79 -9.93 5.01
C LYS A 119 -14.03 -10.32 3.74
N ASN A 120 -14.71 -10.94 2.78
CA ASN A 120 -14.12 -11.43 1.52
C ASN A 120 -12.92 -12.38 1.74
N ALA A 121 -13.08 -13.37 2.63
CA ALA A 121 -12.02 -14.30 3.00
C ALA A 121 -11.56 -15.12 1.78
N ASN A 122 -10.29 -14.99 1.44
CA ASN A 122 -9.62 -15.86 0.48
C ASN A 122 -8.22 -16.18 1.02
N LEU A 123 -8.14 -17.31 1.73
CA LEU A 123 -6.97 -17.77 2.46
C LEU A 123 -6.50 -19.11 1.90
N LEU A 124 -5.19 -19.24 1.73
CA LEU A 124 -4.52 -20.49 1.40
C LEU A 124 -3.68 -20.93 2.59
N LYS A 125 -3.82 -22.19 2.97
CA LYS A 125 -3.02 -22.77 4.06
C LYS A 125 -1.78 -23.45 3.49
N ASN A 126 -0.59 -23.03 3.93
CA ASN A 126 0.67 -23.68 3.55
C ASN A 126 0.91 -24.94 4.40
N ASP A 127 1.86 -25.79 3.99
CA ASP A 127 2.33 -27.01 4.67
C ASP A 127 2.84 -26.72 6.10
N ALA A 128 3.41 -25.52 6.32
CA ALA A 128 3.81 -25.02 7.63
C ALA A 128 2.62 -24.71 8.57
N GLY A 129 1.38 -24.80 8.08
CA GLY A 129 0.16 -24.51 8.83
C GLY A 129 -0.22 -23.02 8.90
N GLU A 130 0.56 -22.15 8.25
CA GLU A 130 0.31 -20.71 8.14
C GLU A 130 -0.83 -20.41 7.15
N ASN A 131 -1.68 -19.42 7.47
CA ASN A 131 -2.70 -18.93 6.54
C ASN A 131 -2.15 -17.72 5.78
N ILE A 132 -2.18 -17.79 4.46
CA ILE A 132 -1.67 -16.75 3.57
C ILE A 132 -2.84 -16.17 2.77
N VAL A 133 -2.93 -14.84 2.70
CA VAL A 133 -3.98 -14.15 1.96
C VAL A 133 -3.72 -14.24 0.46
N MET A 134 -4.67 -14.82 -0.27
CA MET A 134 -4.67 -14.85 -1.75
C MET A 134 -5.59 -13.79 -2.35
N GLY A 135 -6.51 -13.23 -1.55
CA GLY A 135 -7.38 -12.14 -1.95
C GLY A 135 -6.75 -10.75 -1.83
N ARG A 136 -7.28 -9.79 -2.58
CA ARG A 136 -6.84 -8.38 -2.56
C ARG A 136 -7.74 -7.48 -1.73
N ASN A 137 -9.00 -7.90 -1.59
CA ASN A 137 -10.05 -7.16 -0.92
C ASN A 137 -10.47 -7.82 0.40
N MET A 138 -9.61 -8.69 0.93
CA MET A 138 -9.85 -9.31 2.22
C MET A 138 -9.68 -8.24 3.31
N GLN A 139 -10.63 -8.16 4.24
CA GLN A 139 -10.52 -7.29 5.41
C GLN A 139 -10.60 -8.11 6.68
N LEU A 140 -9.75 -7.78 7.64
CA LEU A 140 -9.79 -8.28 9.00
C LEU A 140 -10.49 -7.22 9.86
N VAL A 141 -11.68 -7.55 10.35
CA VAL A 141 -12.48 -6.69 11.21
C VAL A 141 -12.46 -7.25 12.62
N ILE A 142 -12.24 -6.39 13.61
CA ILE A 142 -12.39 -6.71 15.02
C ILE A 142 -13.74 -6.16 15.46
N VAL A 143 -14.62 -7.05 15.92
CA VAL A 143 -15.94 -6.70 16.46
C VAL A 143 -15.98 -6.92 17.97
N ASP A 144 -16.73 -6.09 18.68
CA ASP A 144 -16.96 -6.29 20.12
C ASP A 144 -18.09 -7.30 20.41
N GLU A 145 -18.45 -7.46 21.68
CA GLU A 145 -19.53 -8.38 22.10
C GLU A 145 -20.92 -7.98 21.60
N ASN A 146 -21.10 -6.75 21.10
CA ASN A 146 -22.33 -6.22 20.53
C ASN A 146 -22.31 -6.19 19.00
N ASP A 147 -21.38 -6.91 18.35
CA ASP A 147 -21.15 -6.92 16.90
C ASP A 147 -20.83 -5.53 16.31
N VAL A 148 -20.35 -4.59 17.12
CA VAL A 148 -19.91 -3.27 16.64
C VAL A 148 -18.47 -3.35 16.16
N GLU A 149 -18.22 -2.85 14.93
CA GLU A 149 -16.88 -2.79 14.34
C GLU A 149 -15.99 -1.81 15.11
N ARG A 150 -14.95 -2.33 15.74
CA ARG A 150 -13.96 -1.57 16.52
C ARG A 150 -12.74 -1.19 15.70
N ALA A 151 -12.31 -2.10 14.82
CA ALA A 151 -11.20 -1.87 13.91
C ALA A 151 -11.44 -2.65 12.61
N SER A 152 -11.00 -2.09 11.48
CA SER A 152 -11.03 -2.75 10.18
C SER A 152 -9.70 -2.53 9.48
N HIS A 153 -9.08 -3.63 9.05
CA HIS A 153 -7.76 -3.64 8.42
C HIS A 153 -7.85 -4.35 7.07
N LYS A 154 -7.56 -3.63 5.97
CA LYS A 154 -7.45 -4.23 4.64
C LYS A 154 -6.16 -5.05 4.56
N LEU A 155 -6.27 -6.32 4.17
CA LEU A 155 -5.15 -7.23 4.01
C LEU A 155 -4.73 -7.30 2.55
N GLY A 156 -3.42 -7.24 2.31
CA GLY A 156 -2.84 -7.40 0.98
C GLY A 156 -2.53 -8.85 0.65
N TYR A 157 -2.42 -9.14 -0.65
CA TYR A 157 -1.94 -10.42 -1.16
C TYR A 157 -0.58 -10.80 -0.55
N GLY A 158 -0.43 -12.07 -0.17
CA GLY A 158 0.79 -12.62 0.42
C GLY A 158 1.02 -12.30 1.88
N THR A 159 0.07 -11.64 2.54
CA THR A 159 0.11 -11.40 3.98
C THR A 159 -0.16 -12.69 4.74
N LYS A 160 0.61 -12.97 5.79
CA LYS A 160 0.38 -14.09 6.72
C LYS A 160 -0.57 -13.66 7.82
N VAL A 161 -1.65 -14.42 8.04
CA VAL A 161 -2.66 -14.14 9.06
C VAL A 161 -2.57 -15.19 10.16
N PHE A 162 -2.49 -14.74 11.41
CA PHE A 162 -2.38 -15.60 12.58
C PHE A 162 -3.74 -16.02 13.17
N PRO A 163 -4.69 -15.11 13.46
CA PRO A 163 -5.98 -15.50 14.02
C PRO A 163 -6.85 -16.19 12.97
N LYS A 164 -7.77 -17.03 13.42
CA LYS A 164 -8.82 -17.63 12.59
C LYS A 164 -10.12 -16.84 12.72
N GLU A 165 -11.03 -17.10 11.78
CA GLU A 165 -12.35 -16.50 11.83
C GLU A 165 -13.08 -16.91 13.12
N GLY A 166 -13.53 -15.90 13.88
CA GLY A 166 -14.21 -16.08 15.15
C GLY A 166 -13.30 -16.20 16.38
N ASP A 167 -11.98 -16.14 16.22
CA ASP A 167 -11.06 -16.12 17.36
C ASP A 167 -11.21 -14.82 18.17
N LYS A 168 -11.09 -14.93 19.48
CA LYS A 168 -11.00 -13.77 20.37
C LYS A 168 -9.54 -13.31 20.43
N VAL A 169 -9.30 -12.04 20.14
CA VAL A 169 -7.99 -11.39 20.23
C VAL A 169 -8.00 -10.38 21.38
N ALA A 170 -6.92 -10.33 22.12
CA ALA A 170 -6.65 -9.29 23.12
C ALA A 170 -5.80 -8.17 22.49
N ARG A 171 -5.81 -7.00 23.12
CA ARG A 171 -4.94 -5.89 22.70
C ARG A 171 -3.46 -6.32 22.75
N GLY A 172 -2.75 -6.13 21.65
CA GLY A 172 -1.34 -6.54 21.50
C GLY A 172 -1.14 -7.89 20.81
N ASP A 173 -2.19 -8.67 20.56
CA ASP A 173 -2.05 -9.93 19.82
C ASP A 173 -1.68 -9.69 18.36
N LYS A 174 -0.72 -10.45 17.85
CA LYS A 174 -0.27 -10.34 16.46
C LYS A 174 -1.39 -10.78 15.50
N LEU A 175 -1.88 -9.86 14.68
CA LEU A 175 -2.95 -10.14 13.72
C LEU A 175 -2.39 -10.72 12.43
N PHE A 176 -1.46 -9.99 11.81
CA PHE A 176 -0.89 -10.39 10.53
C PHE A 176 0.51 -9.83 10.32
N GLU A 177 1.25 -10.47 9.43
CA GLU A 177 2.63 -10.14 9.07
C GLU A 177 2.78 -10.12 7.55
N TRP A 178 3.53 -9.15 7.04
CA TRP A 178 3.84 -9.02 5.63
C TRP A 178 5.32 -8.67 5.44
N ASP A 179 5.85 -8.97 4.26
CA ASP A 179 7.17 -8.47 3.87
C ASP A 179 7.06 -7.01 3.42
N PRO A 180 7.73 -6.05 4.10
CA PRO A 180 7.65 -4.65 3.72
C PRO A 180 8.46 -4.33 2.46
N TYR A 181 9.47 -5.16 2.13
CA TYR A 181 10.39 -4.96 1.02
C TYR A 181 9.95 -5.67 -0.25
N THR A 182 9.25 -6.80 -0.14
CA THR A 182 8.87 -7.60 -1.29
C THR A 182 7.39 -7.99 -1.31
N LEU A 183 6.84 -8.12 -2.51
CA LEU A 183 5.56 -8.76 -2.77
C LEU A 183 5.85 -10.20 -3.21
N PRO A 184 5.52 -11.22 -2.40
CA PRO A 184 5.72 -12.60 -2.78
C PRO A 184 4.66 -13.01 -3.82
N ILE A 185 5.07 -13.71 -4.88
CA ILE A 185 4.20 -14.42 -5.81
C ILE A 185 4.06 -15.84 -5.29
N ILE A 186 2.87 -16.25 -4.89
CA ILE A 186 2.63 -17.51 -4.17
C ILE A 186 1.98 -18.53 -5.09
N ALA A 187 2.43 -19.78 -4.99
CA ALA A 187 1.85 -20.89 -5.72
C ALA A 187 0.49 -21.30 -5.17
N GLU A 188 -0.54 -21.33 -6.01
CA GLU A 188 -1.90 -21.78 -5.63
C GLU A 188 -2.02 -23.30 -5.50
N LYS A 189 -1.25 -24.05 -6.30
CA LYS A 189 -1.28 -25.52 -6.34
C LYS A 189 0.14 -26.07 -6.33
N ALA A 190 0.26 -27.34 -5.95
CA ALA A 190 1.53 -28.06 -6.03
C ALA A 190 1.84 -28.49 -7.47
N GLY A 191 3.12 -28.48 -7.84
CA GLY A 191 3.60 -28.92 -9.14
C GLY A 191 5.10 -28.67 -9.32
N THR A 192 5.64 -29.06 -10.47
CA THR A 192 7.02 -28.78 -10.84
C THR A 192 7.10 -27.46 -11.60
N ALA A 193 7.98 -26.55 -11.20
CA ALA A 193 8.13 -25.27 -11.88
C ALA A 193 8.85 -25.42 -13.23
N LYS A 194 8.27 -24.85 -14.27
CA LYS A 194 8.87 -24.77 -15.60
C LYS A 194 8.93 -23.32 -16.04
N PHE A 195 10.09 -22.93 -16.53
CA PHE A 195 10.37 -21.59 -16.98
C PHE A 195 9.97 -21.44 -18.45
N VAL A 196 9.23 -20.38 -18.77
CA VAL A 196 8.82 -20.03 -20.13
C VAL A 196 9.37 -18.63 -20.43
N ASP A 197 10.14 -18.51 -21.51
CA ASP A 197 10.78 -17.26 -21.95
C ASP A 197 11.70 -16.57 -20.90
N LEU A 198 12.12 -17.30 -19.86
CA LEU A 198 13.15 -16.92 -18.89
C LEU A 198 14.52 -17.46 -19.34
N VAL A 199 15.21 -16.68 -20.18
CA VAL A 199 16.50 -17.02 -20.78
C VAL A 199 17.61 -16.21 -20.09
N SER A 200 18.60 -16.92 -19.57
CA SER A 200 19.77 -16.32 -18.92
C SER A 200 20.54 -15.41 -19.90
N GLY A 201 20.85 -14.19 -19.46
CA GLY A 201 21.51 -13.16 -20.27
C GLY A 201 20.60 -12.30 -21.13
N ILE A 202 19.31 -12.65 -21.26
CA ILE A 202 18.30 -11.86 -22.00
C ILE A 202 17.20 -11.37 -21.04
N SER A 203 16.45 -12.30 -20.45
CA SER A 203 15.34 -11.99 -19.53
C SER A 203 15.66 -12.30 -18.07
N VAL A 204 16.77 -13.00 -17.79
CA VAL A 204 17.26 -13.24 -16.43
C VAL A 204 18.73 -12.85 -16.34
N ARG A 205 19.09 -12.16 -15.26
CA ARG A 205 20.47 -11.89 -14.85
C ARG A 205 20.73 -12.49 -13.47
N ASP A 206 21.94 -13.00 -13.28
CA ASP A 206 22.39 -13.45 -11.96
C ASP A 206 23.05 -12.27 -11.25
N GLU A 207 22.55 -11.92 -10.07
CA GLU A 207 23.11 -10.89 -9.20
C GLU A 207 23.61 -11.57 -7.93
N THR A 208 24.89 -11.40 -7.60
CA THR A 208 25.46 -11.94 -6.37
C THR A 208 25.46 -10.83 -5.33
N ASP A 209 24.80 -11.09 -4.21
CA ASP A 209 24.76 -10.17 -3.09
C ASP A 209 26.13 -10.18 -2.37
N ASP A 210 26.80 -9.03 -2.33
CA ASP A 210 28.14 -8.88 -1.77
C ASP A 210 28.22 -9.16 -0.25
N ALA A 211 27.11 -9.05 0.47
CA ALA A 211 27.06 -9.24 1.92
C ALA A 211 26.86 -10.72 2.30
N THR A 212 26.03 -11.44 1.55
CA THR A 212 25.67 -12.83 1.84
C THR A 212 26.44 -13.84 0.98
N GLY A 213 27.02 -13.39 -0.15
CA GLY A 213 27.63 -14.25 -1.16
C GLY A 213 26.61 -15.13 -1.90
N MET A 214 25.31 -14.92 -1.69
CA MET A 214 24.25 -15.67 -2.36
C MET A 214 23.97 -15.07 -3.74
N THR A 215 23.92 -15.92 -4.76
CA THR A 215 23.52 -15.54 -6.10
C THR A 215 22.00 -15.63 -6.22
N GLN A 216 21.37 -14.53 -6.62
CA GLN A 216 19.94 -14.43 -6.88
C GLN A 216 19.69 -14.23 -8.38
N LYS A 217 18.66 -14.90 -8.90
CA LYS A 217 18.20 -14.71 -10.29
C LYS A 217 17.19 -13.57 -10.33
N ILE A 218 17.50 -12.51 -11.04
CA ILE A 218 16.65 -11.33 -11.19
C ILE A 218 16.20 -11.22 -12.63
N VAL A 219 14.91 -10.97 -12.84
CA VAL A 219 14.34 -10.76 -14.16
C VAL A 219 14.80 -9.39 -14.69
N SER A 220 15.57 -9.40 -15.78
CA SER A 220 16.07 -8.18 -16.45
C SER A 220 15.06 -7.66 -17.47
N ASP A 221 15.16 -6.39 -17.87
CA ASP A 221 14.28 -5.86 -18.93
C ASP A 221 14.59 -6.52 -20.28
N TRP A 222 13.83 -7.55 -20.60
CA TRP A 222 13.94 -8.32 -21.83
C TRP A 222 13.62 -7.50 -23.07
N ARG A 223 12.89 -6.38 -22.96
CA ARG A 223 12.51 -5.55 -24.12
C ARG A 223 13.67 -4.71 -24.65
N ALA A 224 14.66 -4.45 -23.80
CA ALA A 224 15.88 -3.75 -24.21
C ALA A 224 16.82 -4.65 -25.03
N ALA A 225 16.65 -5.98 -24.93
CA ALA A 225 17.49 -6.94 -25.62
C ALA A 225 17.03 -7.17 -27.08
N PRO A 226 17.98 -7.38 -28.03
CA PRO A 226 17.65 -7.78 -29.40
C PRO A 226 16.82 -9.09 -29.42
N LYS A 227 15.68 -9.09 -30.11
CA LYS A 227 14.68 -10.20 -30.14
C LYS A 227 13.97 -10.49 -28.82
N GLY A 228 14.17 -9.68 -27.79
CA GLY A 228 13.49 -9.88 -26.51
C GLY A 228 12.08 -9.32 -26.47
N SER A 229 11.66 -8.46 -27.41
CA SER A 229 10.32 -7.84 -27.43
C SER A 229 9.15 -8.84 -27.49
N ASP A 230 9.38 -10.04 -28.01
CA ASP A 230 8.36 -11.08 -28.15
C ASP A 230 8.31 -12.04 -26.96
N LEU A 231 9.30 -11.94 -26.04
CA LEU A 231 9.36 -12.79 -24.86
C LEU A 231 8.26 -12.41 -23.87
N LYS A 232 7.65 -13.45 -23.28
CA LYS A 232 6.70 -13.34 -22.17
C LYS A 232 7.22 -14.15 -20.98
N PRO A 233 8.17 -13.60 -20.20
CA PRO A 233 8.73 -14.31 -19.07
C PRO A 233 7.64 -14.70 -18.08
N GLU A 234 7.43 -15.99 -17.91
CA GLU A 234 6.44 -16.55 -17.00
C GLU A 234 6.91 -17.89 -16.44
N ILE A 235 6.38 -18.22 -15.26
CA ILE A 235 6.61 -19.51 -14.61
C ILE A 235 5.29 -20.26 -14.65
N ILE A 236 5.32 -21.49 -15.17
CA ILE A 236 4.17 -22.39 -15.18
C ILE A 236 4.44 -23.56 -14.24
N LEU A 237 3.40 -24.06 -13.59
CA LEU A 237 3.49 -25.31 -12.85
C LEU A 237 3.06 -26.45 -13.77
N VAL A 238 3.87 -27.50 -13.85
CA VAL A 238 3.54 -28.72 -14.58
C VAL A 238 3.32 -29.88 -13.62
N ASP A 239 2.46 -30.82 -14.01
CA ASP A 239 2.27 -32.07 -13.29
C ASP A 239 3.38 -33.08 -13.64
N GLY A 240 3.35 -34.25 -12.99
CA GLY A 240 4.31 -35.33 -13.26
C GLY A 240 4.27 -35.91 -14.69
N LYS A 241 3.33 -35.49 -15.54
CA LYS A 241 3.21 -35.86 -16.96
C LYS A 241 3.66 -34.72 -17.88
N GLY A 242 4.07 -33.58 -17.34
CA GLY A 242 4.50 -32.41 -18.09
C GLY A 242 3.35 -31.54 -18.60
N GLU A 243 2.11 -31.80 -18.18
CA GLU A 243 0.95 -30.95 -18.52
C GLU A 243 0.83 -29.78 -17.53
N PRO A 244 0.43 -28.57 -17.97
CA PRO A 244 0.24 -27.44 -17.07
C PRO A 244 -0.85 -27.73 -16.03
N VAL A 245 -0.53 -27.51 -14.75
CA VAL A 245 -1.50 -27.55 -13.66
C VAL A 245 -2.55 -26.48 -13.90
N ARG A 246 -3.82 -26.86 -13.82
CA ARG A 246 -4.96 -25.97 -14.08
C ARG A 246 -5.60 -25.47 -12.79
N ASN A 247 -6.05 -24.23 -12.81
CA ASN A 247 -6.87 -23.65 -11.76
C ASN A 247 -8.30 -24.25 -11.79
N ASP A 248 -9.14 -23.84 -10.84
CA ASP A 248 -10.49 -24.38 -10.71
C ASP A 248 -11.42 -23.96 -11.87
N ALA A 249 -11.03 -22.94 -12.63
CA ALA A 249 -11.68 -22.50 -13.87
C ALA A 249 -11.17 -23.23 -15.12
N GLY A 250 -10.24 -24.18 -14.98
CA GLY A 250 -9.68 -24.97 -16.10
C GLY A 250 -8.60 -24.26 -16.91
N ASN A 251 -8.17 -23.06 -16.52
CA ASN A 251 -7.07 -22.33 -17.15
C ASN A 251 -5.72 -22.79 -16.58
N PRO A 252 -4.64 -22.85 -17.38
CA PRO A 252 -3.29 -23.10 -16.87
C PRO A 252 -2.90 -22.07 -15.81
N ILE A 253 -2.30 -22.53 -14.71
CA ILE A 253 -1.73 -21.65 -13.70
C ILE A 253 -0.41 -21.11 -14.24
N THR A 254 -0.41 -19.83 -14.56
CA THR A 254 0.77 -19.11 -15.04
C THR A 254 1.06 -17.91 -14.14
N TYR A 255 2.34 -17.75 -13.79
CA TYR A 255 2.83 -16.62 -13.02
C TYR A 255 3.68 -15.76 -13.94
N THR A 256 3.11 -14.66 -14.43
CA THR A 256 3.85 -13.73 -15.29
C THR A 256 4.87 -12.95 -14.48
N MET A 257 6.11 -12.86 -14.96
CA MET A 257 7.17 -12.16 -14.26
C MET A 257 7.25 -10.70 -14.68
N SER A 258 7.55 -9.83 -13.70
CA SER A 258 7.83 -8.41 -13.90
C SER A 258 9.34 -8.18 -13.93
N VAL A 259 9.76 -7.06 -14.51
CA VAL A 259 11.15 -6.60 -14.41
C VAL A 259 11.50 -6.41 -12.94
N ASP A 260 12.73 -6.75 -12.57
CA ASP A 260 13.26 -6.74 -11.20
C ASP A 260 12.66 -7.80 -10.26
N ALA A 261 11.78 -8.68 -10.74
CA ALA A 261 11.33 -9.82 -9.94
C ALA A 261 12.50 -10.76 -9.62
N ILE A 262 12.64 -11.11 -8.35
CA ILE A 262 13.65 -12.03 -7.82
C ILE A 262 13.05 -13.43 -7.81
N LEU A 263 13.60 -14.33 -8.62
CA LEU A 263 13.16 -15.72 -8.69
C LEU A 263 13.54 -16.42 -7.38
N SER A 264 12.58 -17.08 -6.75
CA SER A 264 12.79 -17.78 -5.46
C SER A 264 12.97 -19.29 -5.62
N ILE A 265 12.75 -19.79 -6.84
CA ILE A 265 12.85 -21.21 -7.20
C ILE A 265 13.72 -21.39 -8.45
N GLU A 266 14.20 -22.60 -8.66
CA GLU A 266 14.92 -23.00 -9.88
C GLU A 266 14.01 -23.74 -10.86
N GLU A 267 14.44 -23.84 -12.12
CA GLU A 267 13.74 -24.62 -13.13
C GLU A 267 13.76 -26.12 -12.76
N GLY A 268 12.59 -26.75 -12.76
CA GLY A 268 12.42 -28.15 -12.36
C GLY A 268 12.24 -28.38 -10.86
N ALA A 269 12.21 -27.31 -10.04
CA ALA A 269 11.94 -27.44 -8.61
C ALA A 269 10.49 -27.88 -8.33
N GLU A 270 10.29 -28.75 -7.34
CA GLU A 270 8.96 -29.05 -6.81
C GLU A 270 8.48 -27.89 -5.92
N VAL A 271 7.30 -27.37 -6.21
CA VAL A 271 6.66 -26.26 -5.50
C VAL A 271 5.38 -26.78 -4.86
N LYS A 272 5.13 -26.42 -3.60
CA LYS A 272 3.88 -26.73 -2.91
C LYS A 272 2.93 -25.52 -2.94
N ALA A 273 1.65 -25.77 -2.68
CA ALA A 273 0.69 -24.70 -2.49
C ALA A 273 1.07 -23.85 -1.27
N GLY A 274 1.21 -22.54 -1.45
CA GLY A 274 1.65 -21.59 -0.41
C GLY A 274 3.11 -21.18 -0.49
N ASP A 275 3.92 -21.83 -1.34
CA ASP A 275 5.33 -21.48 -1.51
C ASP A 275 5.50 -20.24 -2.42
N ALA A 276 6.51 -19.42 -2.13
CA ALA A 276 6.84 -18.26 -2.94
C ALA A 276 7.64 -18.67 -4.19
N VAL A 277 7.06 -18.45 -5.36
CA VAL A 277 7.65 -18.69 -6.69
C VAL A 277 8.67 -17.59 -7.03
N ALA A 278 8.32 -16.35 -6.75
CA ALA A 278 9.17 -15.18 -6.96
C ALA A 278 8.81 -14.07 -5.97
N ARG A 279 9.66 -13.06 -5.85
CA ARG A 279 9.45 -11.88 -5.01
C ARG A 279 9.67 -10.62 -5.83
N ILE A 280 8.71 -9.70 -5.78
CA ILE A 280 8.82 -8.42 -6.49
C ILE A 280 9.25 -7.36 -5.48
N PRO A 281 10.39 -6.69 -5.66
CA PRO A 281 10.80 -5.59 -4.80
C PRO A 281 9.79 -4.43 -4.87
N ARG A 282 9.38 -3.92 -3.71
CA ARG A 282 8.54 -2.73 -3.61
C ARG A 282 9.38 -1.48 -3.81
N GLU A 283 8.98 -0.59 -4.73
CA GLU A 283 9.71 0.67 -5.00
C GLU A 283 9.86 1.55 -3.74
N GLY A 284 8.88 1.50 -2.83
CA GLY A 284 8.89 2.27 -1.57
C GLY A 284 9.89 1.79 -0.52
N ALA A 285 10.49 0.61 -0.70
CA ALA A 285 11.31 -0.03 0.32
C ALA A 285 12.82 0.21 0.15
N LYS A 286 13.23 0.89 -0.93
CA LYS A 286 14.60 1.43 -1.03
C LYS A 286 14.74 2.51 0.04
N THR A 287 15.50 2.22 1.09
CA THR A 287 15.90 3.19 2.11
C THR A 287 16.61 4.35 1.40
N LYS A 288 15.88 5.43 1.15
CA LYS A 288 16.48 6.69 0.74
C LYS A 288 17.09 7.30 1.99
N ASP A 289 18.34 7.72 1.89
CA ASP A 289 19.01 8.51 2.91
C ASP A 289 18.10 9.69 3.33
N ILE A 290 18.18 10.15 4.57
CA ILE A 290 17.43 11.32 5.09
C ILE A 290 17.63 12.52 4.15
N THR A 291 18.80 12.63 3.52
CA THR A 291 19.11 13.63 2.48
C THR A 291 18.43 13.37 1.12
N GLY A 292 18.22 12.10 0.75
CA GLY A 292 17.49 11.65 -0.43
C GLY A 292 15.96 11.83 -0.34
N GLY A 293 15.44 12.11 0.87
CA GLY A 293 14.04 12.47 1.10
C GLY A 293 13.67 13.90 0.68
N LEU A 294 14.60 14.85 0.72
CA LEU A 294 14.31 16.24 0.34
C LEU A 294 13.93 16.43 -1.13
N PRO A 295 14.56 15.75 -2.11
CA PRO A 295 14.05 15.74 -3.48
C PRO A 295 12.58 15.32 -3.56
N ARG A 296 12.15 14.36 -2.73
CA ARG A 296 10.74 13.94 -2.67
C ARG A 296 9.84 15.01 -2.06
N VAL A 297 10.29 15.68 -1.00
CA VAL A 297 9.55 16.81 -0.41
C VAL A 297 9.41 17.95 -1.43
N ALA A 298 10.47 18.26 -2.18
CA ALA A 298 10.42 19.24 -3.26
C ALA A 298 9.43 18.82 -4.37
N GLU A 299 9.46 17.56 -4.81
CA GLU A 299 8.47 17.04 -5.78
C GLU A 299 7.03 17.21 -5.29
N LEU A 300 6.76 17.00 -4.01
CA LEU A 300 5.43 17.19 -3.42
C LEU A 300 5.02 18.67 -3.42
N PHE A 301 5.91 19.59 -3.02
CA PHE A 301 5.63 21.03 -3.03
C PHE A 301 5.49 21.61 -4.44
N GLU A 302 6.24 21.07 -5.41
CA GLU A 302 6.12 21.44 -6.82
C GLU A 302 4.99 20.68 -7.54
N ALA A 303 4.27 19.81 -6.83
CA ALA A 303 3.24 18.91 -7.38
C ALA A 303 3.70 18.14 -8.64
N ARG A 304 5.00 17.84 -8.75
CA ARG A 304 5.55 17.19 -9.94
C ARG A 304 5.05 15.75 -10.04
N ARG A 305 4.70 15.35 -11.26
CA ARG A 305 4.38 13.95 -11.57
C ARG A 305 5.66 13.11 -11.57
N PRO A 306 5.76 12.06 -10.73
CA PRO A 306 6.88 11.13 -10.77
C PRO A 306 6.98 10.42 -12.14
N LYS A 307 8.21 10.04 -12.54
CA LYS A 307 8.42 9.27 -13.78
C LYS A 307 7.75 7.90 -13.72
N ASP A 308 7.93 7.20 -12.60
CA ASP A 308 7.25 5.95 -12.24
C ASP A 308 6.12 6.27 -11.24
N HIS A 309 5.10 7.00 -11.69
CA HIS A 309 3.95 7.31 -10.83
C HIS A 309 3.02 6.11 -10.74
N ALA A 310 2.45 5.90 -9.55
CA ALA A 310 1.36 4.94 -9.39
C ALA A 310 0.15 5.36 -10.23
N ILE A 311 -0.61 4.37 -10.70
CA ILE A 311 -1.88 4.58 -11.38
C ILE A 311 -2.98 4.19 -10.39
N ILE A 312 -3.91 5.11 -10.14
CA ILE A 312 -5.02 4.96 -9.21
C ILE A 312 -6.33 4.85 -9.99
N ALA A 313 -7.26 4.02 -9.51
CA ALA A 313 -8.59 3.88 -10.07
C ALA A 313 -9.43 5.16 -9.85
N GLU A 314 -9.99 5.69 -10.95
CA GLU A 314 -10.82 6.91 -10.95
C GLU A 314 -12.29 6.61 -10.64
N ILE A 315 -12.72 5.38 -10.86
CA ILE A 315 -14.08 4.89 -10.66
C ILE A 315 -14.06 3.54 -9.95
N ASP A 316 -15.17 3.22 -9.29
CA ASP A 316 -15.43 1.87 -8.77
C ASP A 316 -15.88 0.96 -9.91
N GLY A 317 -15.38 -0.28 -9.96
CA GLY A 317 -15.79 -1.21 -11.01
C GLY A 317 -14.98 -2.49 -11.08
N TYR A 318 -15.20 -3.27 -12.14
CA TYR A 318 -14.51 -4.52 -12.40
C TYR A 318 -13.37 -4.33 -13.40
N VAL A 319 -12.21 -4.89 -13.07
CA VAL A 319 -11.00 -4.81 -13.89
C VAL A 319 -11.12 -5.75 -15.09
N LYS A 320 -10.83 -5.23 -16.28
CA LYS A 320 -10.81 -5.99 -17.52
C LYS A 320 -9.53 -5.71 -18.31
N PHE A 321 -8.90 -6.76 -18.80
CA PHE A 321 -7.68 -6.62 -19.58
C PHE A 321 -8.03 -6.48 -21.06
N GLY A 322 -7.63 -5.35 -21.64
CA GLY A 322 -7.80 -5.06 -23.06
C GLY A 322 -6.67 -5.67 -23.90
N ARG A 323 -6.78 -5.51 -25.22
CA ARG A 323 -5.71 -5.90 -26.13
C ARG A 323 -4.49 -4.99 -25.93
N ASP A 324 -3.33 -5.61 -25.78
CA ASP A 324 -2.04 -4.92 -25.72
C ASP A 324 -1.84 -3.94 -26.87
N TYR A 325 -1.29 -2.76 -26.54
CA TYR A 325 -0.92 -1.74 -27.51
C TYR A 325 0.57 -1.45 -27.44
N LYS A 326 1.33 -1.93 -28.44
CA LYS A 326 2.80 -1.83 -28.48
C LYS A 326 3.42 -2.35 -27.17
N ASN A 327 4.15 -1.49 -26.46
CA ASN A 327 4.83 -1.78 -25.20
C ASN A 327 3.98 -1.48 -23.95
N LYS A 328 2.67 -1.25 -24.11
CA LYS A 328 1.73 -0.99 -23.01
C LYS A 328 0.62 -2.04 -22.97
N ARG A 329 0.22 -2.46 -21.77
CA ARG A 329 -0.99 -3.22 -21.49
C ARG A 329 -2.14 -2.24 -21.28
N ARG A 330 -3.29 -2.57 -21.84
CA ARG A 330 -4.51 -1.79 -21.63
C ARG A 330 -5.32 -2.45 -20.52
N ILE A 331 -5.71 -1.68 -19.52
CA ILE A 331 -6.60 -2.12 -18.44
C ILE A 331 -7.80 -1.20 -18.47
N SER A 332 -9.01 -1.74 -18.55
CA SER A 332 -10.24 -0.96 -18.40
C SER A 332 -10.90 -1.29 -17.07
N ILE A 333 -11.45 -0.28 -16.40
CA ILE A 333 -12.36 -0.47 -15.28
C ILE A 333 -13.78 -0.29 -15.83
N GLU A 334 -14.54 -1.38 -15.80
CA GLU A 334 -15.94 -1.41 -16.20
C GLU A 334 -16.79 -1.06 -14.95
N PRO A 335 -17.51 0.07 -14.92
CA PRO A 335 -18.31 0.46 -13.76
C PRO A 335 -19.41 -0.57 -13.48
N ALA A 336 -19.78 -0.70 -12.21
CA ALA A 336 -20.93 -1.53 -11.83
C ALA A 336 -22.27 -0.91 -12.28
N ASP A 337 -22.29 0.41 -12.52
CA ASP A 337 -23.42 1.14 -13.08
C ASP A 337 -23.22 1.30 -14.60
N GLU A 338 -24.09 0.66 -15.40
CA GLU A 338 -24.05 0.68 -16.87
C GLU A 338 -24.26 2.09 -17.47
N SER A 339 -24.66 3.08 -16.68
CA SER A 339 -24.80 4.47 -17.13
C SER A 339 -23.47 5.22 -17.22
N MET A 340 -22.39 4.71 -16.60
CA MET A 340 -21.07 5.32 -16.64
C MET A 340 -20.20 4.70 -17.75
N GLU A 341 -19.36 5.52 -18.38
CA GLU A 341 -18.41 5.05 -19.38
C GLU A 341 -17.21 4.34 -18.72
N PRO A 342 -16.71 3.24 -19.31
CA PRO A 342 -15.50 2.58 -18.83
C PRO A 342 -14.28 3.49 -18.92
N VAL A 343 -13.43 3.46 -17.89
CA VAL A 343 -12.17 4.22 -17.86
C VAL A 343 -11.01 3.30 -18.26
N GLU A 344 -10.24 3.71 -19.27
CA GLU A 344 -9.09 2.95 -19.77
C GLU A 344 -7.75 3.50 -19.26
N TYR A 345 -6.89 2.61 -18.76
CA TYR A 345 -5.53 2.87 -18.32
C TYR A 345 -4.51 2.16 -19.21
N MET A 346 -3.36 2.81 -19.39
CA MET A 346 -2.26 2.30 -20.23
C MET A 346 -1.03 2.06 -19.38
N VAL A 347 -0.85 0.81 -18.94
CA VAL A 347 0.25 0.40 -18.06
C VAL A 347 1.45 -0.06 -18.89
N PRO A 348 2.68 0.40 -18.65
CA PRO A 348 3.87 -0.14 -19.32
C PRO A 348 4.00 -1.65 -19.09
N LYS A 349 4.32 -2.42 -20.15
CA LYS A 349 4.63 -3.86 -20.01
C LYS A 349 5.77 -4.07 -19.03
N GLY A 350 5.80 -5.21 -18.33
CA GLY A 350 6.89 -5.56 -17.41
C GLY A 350 6.87 -4.85 -16.05
N LYS A 351 5.99 -3.86 -15.84
CA LYS A 351 5.66 -3.40 -14.48
C LYS A 351 4.69 -4.40 -13.85
N HIS A 352 4.83 -4.59 -12.55
CA HIS A 352 3.90 -5.41 -11.78
C HIS A 352 2.55 -4.69 -11.74
N ILE A 353 1.53 -5.39 -12.22
CA ILE A 353 0.14 -4.97 -12.09
C ILE A 353 -0.40 -5.82 -10.97
N PRO A 354 -0.68 -5.22 -9.80
CA PRO A 354 -1.28 -5.98 -8.74
C PRO A 354 -2.61 -6.59 -9.25
N VAL A 355 -3.54 -5.81 -9.81
CA VAL A 355 -4.91 -6.27 -10.09
C VAL A 355 -5.02 -7.46 -11.07
N ALA A 356 -5.98 -8.36 -10.82
CA ALA A 356 -6.33 -9.47 -11.71
C ALA A 356 -7.61 -9.19 -12.53
N GLU A 357 -7.84 -9.97 -13.58
CA GLU A 357 -9.04 -9.85 -14.41
C GLU A 357 -10.29 -10.27 -13.62
N GLY A 358 -11.32 -9.43 -13.61
CA GLY A 358 -12.55 -9.62 -12.83
C GLY A 358 -12.49 -9.12 -11.40
N ASP A 359 -11.35 -8.61 -10.92
CA ASP A 359 -11.26 -8.00 -9.59
C ASP A 359 -12.15 -6.75 -9.51
N PHE A 360 -12.91 -6.62 -8.42
CA PHE A 360 -13.60 -5.37 -8.09
C PHE A 360 -12.61 -4.40 -7.45
N ILE A 361 -12.47 -3.20 -8.00
CA ILE A 361 -11.59 -2.15 -7.50
C ILE A 361 -12.42 -0.94 -7.09
N GLN A 362 -12.05 -0.32 -5.98
CA GLN A 362 -12.65 0.92 -5.51
C GLN A 362 -11.88 2.15 -6.02
N LYS A 363 -12.59 3.27 -6.16
CA LYS A 363 -12.03 4.58 -6.45
C LYS A 363 -10.94 4.90 -5.41
N GLY A 364 -9.76 5.30 -5.88
CA GLY A 364 -8.61 5.57 -5.02
C GLY A 364 -7.68 4.37 -4.80
N GLU A 365 -8.04 3.17 -5.27
CA GLU A 365 -7.15 2.00 -5.17
C GLU A 365 -6.09 1.95 -6.28
N TYR A 366 -4.96 1.31 -5.97
CA TYR A 366 -3.81 1.24 -6.86
C TYR A 366 -4.00 0.15 -7.94
N ILE A 367 -4.01 0.57 -9.20
CA ILE A 367 -3.93 -0.30 -10.38
C ILE A 367 -2.48 -0.71 -10.65
N MET A 368 -1.54 0.21 -10.41
CA MET A 368 -0.10 -0.01 -10.56
C MET A 368 0.63 0.58 -9.35
N ASP A 369 1.55 -0.19 -8.78
CA ASP A 369 2.41 0.25 -7.69
C ASP A 369 3.33 1.40 -8.13
N GLY A 370 3.65 2.29 -7.20
CA GLY A 370 4.53 3.43 -7.45
C GLY A 370 4.21 4.60 -6.52
N ASN A 371 4.85 5.74 -6.77
CA ASN A 371 4.56 6.97 -6.03
C ASN A 371 3.32 7.66 -6.65
N PRO A 372 2.21 7.83 -5.92
CA PRO A 372 1.04 8.49 -6.49
C PRO A 372 1.36 9.95 -6.84
N ALA A 373 0.82 10.41 -7.96
CA ALA A 373 0.95 11.80 -8.39
C ALA A 373 -0.02 12.68 -7.60
N PRO A 374 0.43 13.80 -7.01
CA PRO A 374 -0.46 14.67 -6.21
C PRO A 374 -1.70 15.16 -6.97
N HIS A 375 -1.56 15.45 -8.26
CA HIS A 375 -2.68 15.83 -9.12
C HIS A 375 -3.74 14.74 -9.24
N ASP A 376 -3.33 13.47 -9.30
CA ASP A 376 -4.23 12.34 -9.50
C ASP A 376 -4.95 12.02 -8.18
N ILE A 377 -4.26 12.15 -7.04
CA ILE A 377 -4.89 12.07 -5.71
C ILE A 377 -5.98 13.14 -5.58
N LEU A 378 -5.67 14.40 -5.91
CA LEU A 378 -6.62 15.50 -5.80
C LEU A 378 -7.85 15.30 -6.72
N SER A 379 -7.65 14.86 -7.97
CA SER A 379 -8.76 14.65 -8.90
C SER A 379 -9.63 13.46 -8.53
N VAL A 380 -9.03 12.39 -8.00
CA VAL A 380 -9.75 11.15 -7.67
C VAL A 380 -10.35 11.21 -6.28
N MET A 381 -9.57 11.53 -5.26
CA MET A 381 -9.98 11.43 -3.86
C MET A 381 -10.48 12.76 -3.29
N GLY A 382 -10.21 13.88 -3.95
CA GLY A 382 -10.62 15.22 -3.53
C GLY A 382 -9.60 15.91 -2.63
N ILE A 383 -9.98 17.07 -2.07
CA ILE A 383 -9.10 17.93 -1.26
C ILE A 383 -8.84 17.35 0.15
N GLU A 384 -9.78 16.55 0.66
CA GLU A 384 -9.72 16.03 2.03
C GLU A 384 -8.82 14.78 2.18
N ALA A 385 -8.45 14.16 1.06
CA ALA A 385 -7.61 12.96 0.98
C ALA A 385 -6.15 13.31 0.69
#